data_AF-A0A7S1PK48-F1
#
_entry.id   AF-A0A7S1PK48-F1
#
_cell.length_a   1.000
_cell.length_b   1.000
_cell.length_c   1.000
_cell.angle_alpha   90.00
_cell.angle_beta   90.00
_cell.angle_gamma   90.00
#
_symmetry.space_group_name_H-M   'P 1'
#
loop_
_entity.id
_entity.type
_entity.pdbx_description
1 polymer ?
#
loop_
_entity_poly.entity_id
_entity_poly.type
_entity_poly.pdbx_seq_one_letter_code
_entity_poly.pdbx_strand_id
1 'polypeptide(L)'
;YYEVLGVPKDADDKAIKQAYRKLALKWHPDKNPEQKEKAQKEFIAIQQAYEVLSDPDKRRRYDNQKSFFSEEMGEQWDGADNSGGFEPPGEVIRTLQQLQEILDSGEPRLIHIYADQRHFFGSWMFEISEDIKLAHVNVFTVDEGVLNKLHVRRFPLFVICSGARSVQPYVPSGWDFFNMGGAVRGAMLEALPYAERVAELRSEAELDGFLRLHPGGSSRPRVVVIVDDVRRRLMPVFSAAQRLAGTHHFAQIGAQRWVVERFKVQRWPCYLVIDPATRQGAMQHPQMVQDSSSRFAEQISSHRLLPELTEQAFKELCGGEWGASCSWVALFLVPAKALGQDEATRRALRRFREACKLVRQHSGPGLECFWLRYDGTNGGVPWHEALRPLLAEHGPPAADAKGVWTAAVSGETLKATVFTKPVMDRELAQRDLTQWLQQLLAAGTALARRSDWPSLNLKELPPMPHAVEEMTGPKGFVGHLKDNATRALKKVADAVEEAGPTLAQFLIFGLMIGWPLVNNFLNGPETRPSASGGQRGLSQGQAVVVDGLRQHTEYNGLEGRVVGPVPTESGQPAKYRVELQVDGQDRVLAIRGDHLRPV
;
A
#
# COMPACT_ATOMS: atom_id res chain seq x y z
N TYR A 1 -15.22 32.94 -32.31
CA TYR A 1 -14.59 32.70 -33.62
C TYR A 1 -15.23 33.47 -34.76
N TYR A 2 -16.57 33.49 -34.90
CA TYR A 2 -17.23 34.31 -35.92
C TYR A 2 -16.82 35.79 -35.84
N GLU A 3 -16.78 36.36 -34.63
CA GLU A 3 -16.30 37.73 -34.37
C GLU A 3 -14.81 37.92 -34.71
N VAL A 4 -13.96 36.92 -34.40
CA VAL A 4 -12.51 36.95 -34.73
C VAL A 4 -12.29 37.01 -36.24
N LEU A 5 -13.10 36.29 -37.01
CA LEU A 5 -13.11 36.36 -38.47
C LEU A 5 -13.93 37.55 -39.01
N GLY A 6 -14.66 38.28 -38.15
CA GLY A 6 -15.52 39.38 -38.56
C GLY A 6 -16.68 38.96 -39.48
N VAL A 7 -17.18 37.73 -39.31
CA VAL A 7 -18.30 37.18 -40.11
C VAL A 7 -19.52 36.90 -39.21
N PRO A 8 -20.74 36.95 -39.75
CA PRO A 8 -21.92 36.56 -38.99
C PRO A 8 -21.97 35.03 -38.79
N LYS A 9 -22.78 34.56 -37.83
CA LYS A 9 -22.83 33.13 -37.46
C LYS A 9 -23.39 32.23 -38.58
N ASP A 10 -24.28 32.78 -39.40
CA ASP A 10 -24.88 32.15 -40.56
C ASP A 10 -23.99 32.23 -41.82
N ALA A 11 -22.75 32.74 -41.69
CA ALA A 11 -21.83 32.85 -42.80
C ALA A 11 -21.60 31.49 -43.49
N ASP A 12 -21.65 31.47 -44.81
CA ASP A 12 -21.31 30.29 -45.59
C ASP A 12 -19.79 30.02 -45.55
N ASP A 13 -19.38 28.80 -45.90
CA ASP A 13 -17.97 28.40 -45.86
C ASP A 13 -17.09 29.28 -46.77
N LYS A 14 -17.70 29.84 -47.82
CA LYS A 14 -17.06 30.77 -48.74
C LYS A 14 -16.74 32.10 -48.06
N ALA A 15 -17.66 32.68 -47.29
CA ALA A 15 -17.45 33.89 -46.52
C ALA A 15 -16.41 33.68 -45.42
N ILE A 16 -16.45 32.55 -44.70
CA ILE A 16 -15.46 32.19 -43.67
C ILE A 16 -14.05 32.10 -44.28
N LYS A 17 -13.91 31.44 -45.44
CA LYS A 17 -12.64 31.31 -46.15
C LYS A 17 -12.13 32.63 -46.72
N GLN A 18 -13.02 33.49 -47.20
CA GLN A 18 -12.66 34.82 -47.69
C GLN A 18 -12.20 35.73 -46.55
N ALA A 19 -12.89 35.71 -45.42
CA ALA A 19 -12.54 36.47 -44.23
C ALA A 19 -11.18 36.05 -43.67
N TYR A 20 -10.94 34.73 -43.56
CA TYR A 20 -9.64 34.19 -43.17
C TYR A 20 -8.52 34.68 -44.07
N ARG A 21 -8.66 34.57 -45.40
CA ARG A 21 -7.63 35.03 -46.36
C ARG A 21 -7.32 36.51 -46.22
N LYS A 22 -8.35 37.35 -46.04
CA LYS A 22 -8.21 38.80 -45.87
C LYS A 22 -7.46 39.14 -44.59
N LEU A 23 -7.81 38.49 -43.48
CA LEU A 23 -7.23 38.72 -42.17
C LEU A 23 -5.82 38.13 -42.05
N ALA A 24 -5.57 36.95 -42.61
CA ALA A 24 -4.25 36.31 -42.66
C ALA A 24 -3.23 37.16 -43.46
N LEU A 25 -3.65 37.77 -44.57
CA LEU A 25 -2.80 38.71 -45.31
C LEU A 25 -2.57 40.02 -44.56
N LYS A 26 -3.57 40.51 -43.83
CA LYS A 26 -3.47 41.74 -43.04
C LYS A 26 -2.50 41.58 -41.87
N TRP A 27 -2.53 40.43 -41.20
CA TRP A 27 -1.75 40.15 -40.00
C TRP A 27 -0.53 39.24 -40.25
N HIS A 28 -0.12 39.06 -41.52
CA HIS A 28 1.07 38.28 -41.83
C HIS A 28 2.32 38.91 -41.19
N PRO A 29 3.18 38.14 -40.50
CA PRO A 29 4.39 38.66 -39.85
C PRO A 29 5.31 39.46 -40.79
N ASP A 30 5.46 39.01 -42.04
CA ASP A 30 6.27 39.69 -43.06
C ASP A 30 5.71 41.05 -43.49
N LYS A 31 4.38 41.26 -43.35
CA LYS A 31 3.72 42.53 -43.70
C LYS A 31 3.59 43.49 -42.53
N ASN A 32 3.96 43.04 -41.33
CA ASN A 32 3.90 43.83 -40.09
C ASN A 32 5.24 43.78 -39.34
N PRO A 33 6.37 44.19 -39.97
CA PRO A 33 7.70 44.06 -39.39
C PRO A 33 7.93 44.91 -38.14
N GLU A 34 7.17 45.98 -37.96
CA GLU A 34 7.26 46.89 -36.79
C GLU A 34 6.37 46.45 -35.61
N GLN A 35 5.40 45.57 -35.84
CA GLN A 35 4.45 45.09 -34.83
C GLN A 35 4.35 43.55 -34.86
N LYS A 36 5.49 42.87 -34.96
CA LYS A 36 5.57 41.41 -35.16
C LYS A 36 4.79 40.62 -34.12
N GLU A 37 4.91 40.99 -32.84
CA GLU A 37 4.23 40.29 -31.74
C GLU A 37 2.71 40.41 -31.84
N LYS A 38 2.20 41.62 -32.12
CA LYS A 38 0.76 41.86 -32.29
C LYS A 38 0.23 41.14 -33.53
N ALA A 39 0.96 41.20 -34.64
CA ALA A 39 0.58 40.51 -35.87
C ALA A 39 0.57 38.99 -35.70
N GLN A 40 1.56 38.42 -35.03
CA GLN A 40 1.61 37.00 -34.73
C GLN A 40 0.44 36.56 -33.84
N LYS A 41 0.11 37.34 -32.80
CA LYS A 41 -1.03 37.07 -31.91
C LYS A 41 -2.36 37.02 -32.67
N GLU A 42 -2.62 38.04 -33.47
CA GLU A 42 -3.83 38.12 -34.30
C GLU A 42 -3.87 36.98 -35.34
N PHE A 43 -2.74 36.72 -35.99
CA PHE A 43 -2.62 35.67 -37.01
C PHE A 43 -2.96 34.28 -36.46
N ILE A 44 -2.45 33.93 -35.27
CA ILE A 44 -2.76 32.66 -34.59
C ILE A 44 -4.25 32.56 -34.28
N ALA A 45 -4.87 33.62 -33.73
CA ALA A 45 -6.29 33.63 -33.41
C ALA A 45 -7.18 33.48 -34.66
N ILE A 46 -6.79 34.11 -35.77
CA ILE A 46 -7.45 34.00 -37.07
C ILE A 46 -7.33 32.58 -37.63
N GLN A 47 -6.16 31.95 -37.49
CA GLN A 47 -5.92 30.58 -37.95
C GLN A 47 -6.76 29.57 -37.17
N GLN A 48 -6.80 29.68 -35.84
CA GLN A 48 -7.63 28.82 -34.97
C GLN A 48 -9.12 28.99 -35.27
N ALA A 49 -9.59 30.23 -35.43
CA ALA A 49 -10.99 30.49 -35.76
C ALA A 49 -11.36 29.88 -37.12
N TYR A 50 -10.47 29.94 -38.11
CA TYR A 50 -10.70 29.31 -39.41
C TYR A 50 -10.66 27.78 -39.32
N GLU A 51 -9.74 27.19 -38.56
CA GLU A 51 -9.65 25.72 -38.40
C GLU A 51 -10.94 25.13 -37.82
N VAL A 52 -11.55 25.80 -36.83
CA VAL A 52 -12.80 25.34 -36.22
C VAL A 52 -14.01 25.60 -37.12
N LEU A 53 -14.08 26.78 -37.76
CA LEU A 53 -15.27 27.17 -38.53
C LEU A 53 -15.28 26.62 -39.97
N SER A 54 -14.14 26.18 -40.52
CA SER A 54 -14.07 25.63 -41.87
C SER A 54 -14.39 24.14 -41.96
N ASP A 55 -14.35 23.43 -40.82
CA ASP A 55 -14.72 22.02 -40.73
C ASP A 55 -16.19 21.89 -40.27
N PRO A 56 -17.08 21.24 -41.05
CA PRO A 56 -18.50 21.15 -40.72
C PRO A 56 -18.79 20.48 -39.36
N ASP A 57 -17.99 19.49 -38.95
CA ASP A 57 -18.17 18.77 -37.69
C ASP A 57 -17.68 19.62 -36.52
N LYS A 58 -16.51 20.28 -36.64
CA LYS A 58 -16.00 21.20 -35.62
C LYS A 58 -16.90 22.43 -35.47
N ARG A 59 -17.42 22.97 -36.58
CA ARG A 59 -18.37 24.08 -36.59
C ARG A 59 -19.69 23.71 -35.91
N ARG A 60 -20.25 22.53 -36.23
CA ARG A 60 -21.46 22.01 -35.55
C ARG A 60 -21.26 21.90 -34.04
N ARG A 61 -20.11 21.38 -33.59
CA ARG A 61 -19.76 21.29 -32.15
C ARG A 61 -19.61 22.66 -31.50
N TYR A 62 -19.08 23.65 -32.23
CA TYR A 62 -18.96 25.04 -31.77
C TYR A 62 -20.32 25.72 -31.62
N ASP A 63 -21.21 25.56 -32.61
CA ASP A 63 -22.53 26.20 -32.63
C ASP A 63 -23.49 25.65 -31.57
N ASN A 64 -23.42 24.35 -31.28
CA ASN A 64 -24.28 23.68 -30.30
C ASN A 64 -24.03 24.13 -28.84
N GLN A 65 -22.92 24.81 -28.53
CA GLN A 65 -22.55 25.21 -27.15
C GLN A 65 -23.25 26.47 -26.63
N LYS A 66 -23.65 27.43 -27.49
CA LYS A 66 -24.20 28.72 -27.03
C LYS A 66 -25.57 28.61 -26.34
N SER A 67 -26.19 27.43 -26.33
CA SER A 67 -27.46 27.17 -25.63
C SER A 67 -27.33 27.02 -24.10
N PHE A 68 -26.12 26.95 -23.54
CA PHE A 68 -25.89 26.68 -22.11
C PHE A 68 -25.32 27.84 -21.28
N PHE A 69 -24.82 28.92 -21.91
CA PHE A 69 -24.43 30.14 -21.21
C PHE A 69 -25.43 31.25 -21.57
N SER A 70 -26.54 31.35 -20.82
CA SER A 70 -27.40 32.53 -20.84
C SER A 70 -26.67 33.74 -20.26
N GLU A 71 -27.01 34.91 -20.78
CA GLU A 71 -26.35 36.23 -20.73
C GLU A 71 -26.03 36.87 -19.35
N GLU A 72 -25.99 36.14 -18.23
CA GLU A 72 -25.85 36.76 -16.89
C GLU A 72 -24.47 36.70 -16.23
N MET A 73 -23.43 36.19 -16.90
CA MET A 73 -22.04 36.30 -16.39
C MET A 73 -21.07 36.75 -17.49
N GLY A 74 -21.43 37.82 -18.17
CA GLY A 74 -20.56 38.53 -19.08
C GLY A 74 -20.14 39.87 -18.47
N GLU A 75 -19.24 39.86 -17.48
CA GLU A 75 -18.31 40.98 -17.24
C GLU A 75 -17.34 40.66 -16.10
N GLN A 76 -16.06 40.97 -16.34
CA GLN A 76 -14.93 41.02 -15.40
C GLN A 76 -14.04 39.77 -15.26
N TRP A 77 -13.26 39.51 -16.30
CA TRP A 77 -11.85 39.14 -16.11
C TRP A 77 -11.02 39.59 -17.33
N ASP A 78 -10.47 40.81 -17.23
CA ASP A 78 -9.54 41.36 -18.20
C ASP A 78 -8.13 40.79 -17.95
N GLY A 79 -7.63 40.08 -18.96
CA GLY A 79 -6.23 40.10 -19.37
C GLY A 79 -5.15 39.77 -18.32
N ALA A 80 -4.82 38.48 -18.21
CA ALA A 80 -3.46 38.05 -17.91
C ALA A 80 -2.98 37.10 -19.04
N ASP A 81 -2.01 37.63 -19.80
CA ASP A 81 -0.98 36.95 -20.59
C ASP A 81 -1.09 35.45 -20.93
N ASN A 82 -1.06 35.15 -22.24
CA ASN A 82 -0.16 34.10 -22.73
C ASN A 82 0.12 34.28 -24.23
N SER A 83 1.14 35.10 -24.49
CA SER A 83 2.08 34.92 -25.61
C SER A 83 3.36 34.21 -25.13
N GLY A 84 3.32 33.44 -24.03
CA GLY A 84 4.50 32.78 -23.45
C GLY A 84 4.23 31.44 -22.77
N GLY A 85 4.30 30.34 -23.52
CA GLY A 85 4.89 29.09 -23.00
C GLY A 85 4.19 28.30 -21.88
N PHE A 86 2.91 28.51 -21.57
CA PHE A 86 2.20 27.60 -20.64
C PHE A 86 1.83 26.29 -21.35
N GLU A 87 2.71 25.30 -21.28
CA GLU A 87 2.38 23.90 -21.58
C GLU A 87 1.86 23.23 -20.30
N PRO A 88 0.58 22.84 -20.23
CA PRO A 88 0.04 22.18 -19.04
C PRO A 88 0.68 20.81 -18.85
N PRO A 89 0.94 20.38 -17.61
CA PRO A 89 1.54 19.08 -17.35
C PRO A 89 0.56 17.97 -17.72
N GLY A 90 1.08 16.88 -18.27
CA GLY A 90 0.31 15.71 -18.67
C GLY A 90 0.36 15.43 -20.16
N GLU A 91 -0.17 14.27 -20.55
CA GLU A 91 -0.17 13.82 -21.93
C GLU A 91 -1.41 14.33 -22.70
N VAL A 92 -1.29 14.51 -24.02
CA VAL A 92 -2.43 14.86 -24.87
C VAL A 92 -2.94 13.61 -25.57
N ILE A 93 -4.19 13.25 -25.30
CA ILE A 93 -4.88 12.12 -25.92
C ILE A 93 -5.50 12.59 -27.23
N ARG A 94 -5.10 11.96 -28.33
CA ARG A 94 -5.62 12.20 -29.67
C ARG A 94 -6.38 11.01 -30.22
N THR A 95 -5.96 9.79 -29.87
CA THR A 95 -6.50 8.55 -30.45
C THR A 95 -7.17 7.66 -29.42
N LEU A 96 -8.08 6.79 -29.89
CA LEU A 96 -8.74 5.80 -29.04
C LEU A 96 -7.75 4.81 -28.42
N GLN A 97 -6.67 4.47 -29.14
CA GLN A 97 -5.63 3.59 -28.63
C GLN A 97 -4.93 4.20 -27.41
N GLN A 98 -4.55 5.48 -27.48
CA GLN A 98 -3.94 6.18 -26.34
C GLN A 98 -4.85 6.18 -25.12
N LEU A 99 -6.16 6.45 -25.33
CA LEU A 99 -7.13 6.35 -24.24
C LEU A 99 -7.19 4.93 -23.67
N GLN A 100 -7.17 3.90 -24.51
CA GLN A 100 -7.27 2.52 -24.06
C GLN A 100 -6.04 2.09 -23.25
N GLU A 101 -4.84 2.48 -23.66
CA GLU A 101 -3.59 2.26 -22.90
C GLU A 101 -3.66 2.91 -21.51
N ILE A 102 -4.19 4.14 -21.43
CA ILE A 102 -4.41 4.83 -20.16
C ILE A 102 -5.36 4.06 -19.26
N LEU A 103 -6.51 3.63 -19.79
CA LEU A 103 -7.53 2.93 -19.02
C LEU A 103 -7.06 1.54 -18.58
N ASP A 104 -6.27 0.85 -19.40
CA ASP A 104 -5.74 -0.49 -19.10
C ASP A 104 -4.53 -0.45 -18.16
N SER A 105 -3.84 0.70 -18.03
CA SER A 105 -2.75 0.86 -17.06
C SER A 105 -3.18 0.62 -15.60
N GLY A 106 -4.47 0.82 -15.32
CA GLY A 106 -5.03 0.74 -13.97
C GLY A 106 -4.48 1.79 -13.00
N GLU A 107 -3.76 2.78 -13.51
CA GLU A 107 -3.27 3.90 -12.72
C GLU A 107 -4.35 4.97 -12.62
N PRO A 108 -4.56 5.57 -11.43
CA PRO A 108 -5.43 6.72 -11.32
C PRO A 108 -4.94 7.90 -12.15
N ARG A 109 -5.84 8.51 -12.93
CA ARG A 109 -5.57 9.70 -13.77
C ARG A 109 -6.74 10.67 -13.76
N LEU A 110 -6.43 11.95 -13.98
CA LEU A 110 -7.44 12.98 -14.26
C LEU A 110 -7.34 13.38 -15.74
N ILE A 111 -8.41 13.16 -16.49
CA ILE A 111 -8.52 13.56 -17.90
C ILE A 111 -9.30 14.87 -17.98
N HIS A 112 -8.67 15.92 -18.46
CA HIS A 112 -9.28 17.22 -18.71
C HIS A 112 -9.76 17.32 -20.16
N ILE A 113 -11.06 17.54 -20.34
CA ILE A 113 -11.69 17.60 -21.67
C ILE A 113 -12.11 19.04 -21.95
N TYR A 114 -11.58 19.60 -23.04
CA TYR A 114 -11.69 21.04 -23.34
C TYR A 114 -11.84 21.30 -24.84
N ALA A 115 -12.33 22.49 -25.19
CA ALA A 115 -12.52 22.91 -26.59
C ALA A 115 -11.45 23.89 -27.05
N ASP A 116 -11.31 25.03 -26.38
CA ASP A 116 -10.18 25.95 -26.58
C ASP A 116 -10.14 27.05 -25.50
N GLN A 117 -10.93 26.87 -24.43
CA GLN A 117 -11.12 27.93 -23.43
C GLN A 117 -10.02 27.86 -22.39
N ARG A 118 -9.15 28.89 -22.43
CA ARG A 118 -7.96 29.05 -21.59
C ARG A 118 -8.27 29.14 -20.08
N HIS A 119 -9.51 29.44 -19.70
CA HIS A 119 -9.95 29.62 -18.31
C HIS A 119 -9.90 28.35 -17.44
N PHE A 120 -9.68 27.18 -18.04
CA PHE A 120 -9.61 25.90 -17.31
C PHE A 120 -8.19 25.43 -17.04
N PHE A 121 -7.22 25.99 -17.77
CA PHE A 121 -5.81 25.74 -17.55
C PHE A 121 -5.29 26.75 -16.52
N GLY A 122 -4.57 26.27 -15.50
CA GLY A 122 -4.05 27.13 -14.46
C GLY A 122 -2.95 26.48 -13.66
N SER A 123 -2.28 27.27 -12.82
CA SER A 123 -1.18 26.83 -11.94
C SER A 123 -1.58 25.64 -11.06
N TRP A 124 -2.84 25.54 -10.67
CA TRP A 124 -3.38 24.42 -9.90
C TRP A 124 -3.14 23.05 -10.55
N MET A 125 -3.05 22.97 -11.88
CA MET A 125 -2.76 21.72 -12.58
C MET A 125 -1.37 21.19 -12.27
N PHE A 126 -0.38 22.06 -12.05
CA PHE A 126 0.95 21.64 -11.63
C PHE A 126 0.89 21.00 -10.25
N GLU A 127 0.17 21.61 -9.31
CA GLU A 127 -0.02 21.03 -7.97
C GLU A 127 -0.68 19.65 -8.04
N ILE A 128 -1.74 19.49 -8.84
CA ILE A 128 -2.41 18.18 -8.98
C ILE A 128 -1.53 17.17 -9.71
N SER A 129 -0.70 17.61 -10.66
CA SER A 129 0.23 16.73 -11.38
C SER A 129 1.32 16.15 -10.47
N GLU A 130 1.59 16.77 -9.32
CA GLU A 130 2.45 16.18 -8.28
C GLU A 130 1.77 15.00 -7.58
N ASP A 131 0.44 14.93 -7.60
CA ASP A 131 -0.34 13.94 -6.86
C ASP A 131 -0.78 12.78 -7.76
N ILE A 132 -1.24 13.11 -8.97
CA ILE A 132 -1.81 12.18 -9.94
C ILE A 132 -1.29 12.47 -11.36
N LYS A 133 -1.37 11.49 -12.27
CA LYS A 133 -1.11 11.75 -13.68
C LYS A 133 -2.28 12.52 -14.31
N LEU A 134 -1.94 13.52 -15.11
CA LEU A 134 -2.88 14.31 -15.89
C LEU A 134 -2.87 13.88 -17.36
N ALA A 135 -4.02 13.95 -18.00
CA ALA A 135 -4.16 13.83 -19.44
C ALA A 135 -5.16 14.85 -19.97
N HIS A 136 -5.05 15.19 -21.24
CA HIS A 136 -5.82 16.27 -21.86
C HIS A 136 -6.45 15.79 -23.17
N VAL A 137 -7.73 16.10 -23.37
CA VAL A 137 -8.49 15.80 -24.59
C VAL A 137 -9.03 17.11 -25.15
N ASN A 138 -8.53 17.52 -26.31
CA ASN A 138 -9.12 18.63 -27.05
C ASN A 138 -10.21 18.10 -27.97
N VAL A 139 -11.46 18.53 -27.76
CA VAL A 139 -12.62 18.04 -28.51
C VAL A 139 -12.61 18.37 -30.00
N PHE A 140 -11.73 19.27 -30.47
CA PHE A 140 -11.60 19.59 -31.89
C PHE A 140 -10.48 18.83 -32.59
N THR A 141 -9.51 18.26 -31.85
CA THR A 141 -8.36 17.58 -32.46
C THR A 141 -8.31 16.08 -32.16
N VAL A 142 -9.21 15.59 -31.31
CA VAL A 142 -9.30 14.17 -30.93
C VAL A 142 -10.24 13.38 -31.85
N ASP A 143 -9.93 12.09 -32.02
CA ASP A 143 -10.81 11.11 -32.65
C ASP A 143 -12.18 11.02 -31.94
N GLU A 144 -13.27 10.92 -32.71
CA GLU A 144 -14.64 10.81 -32.15
C GLU A 144 -14.79 9.60 -31.21
N GLY A 145 -14.05 8.52 -31.46
CA GLY A 145 -14.05 7.33 -30.62
C GLY A 145 -13.68 7.61 -29.16
N VAL A 146 -12.76 8.57 -28.92
CA VAL A 146 -12.35 8.97 -27.56
C VAL A 146 -13.51 9.65 -26.83
N LEU A 147 -14.18 10.60 -27.49
CA LEU A 147 -15.31 11.33 -26.91
C LEU A 147 -16.48 10.39 -26.59
N ASN A 148 -16.75 9.44 -27.48
CA ASN A 148 -17.78 8.42 -27.29
C ASN A 148 -17.44 7.50 -26.12
N LYS A 149 -16.19 7.03 -26.02
CA LYS A 149 -15.73 6.15 -24.95
C LYS A 149 -15.79 6.83 -23.58
N LEU A 150 -15.45 8.11 -23.52
CA LEU A 150 -15.52 8.93 -22.31
C LEU A 150 -16.94 9.47 -22.02
N HIS A 151 -17.93 9.13 -22.85
CA HIS A 151 -19.32 9.59 -22.74
C HIS A 151 -19.45 11.12 -22.64
N VAL A 152 -18.61 11.84 -23.39
CA VAL A 152 -18.57 13.31 -23.35
C VAL A 152 -19.82 13.88 -24.02
N ARG A 153 -20.76 14.35 -23.20
CA ARG A 153 -21.97 15.04 -23.67
C ARG A 153 -21.90 16.56 -23.51
N ARG A 154 -21.03 17.01 -22.61
CA ARG A 154 -20.81 18.43 -22.26
C ARG A 154 -19.33 18.61 -21.96
N PHE A 155 -18.82 19.80 -22.20
CA PHE A 155 -17.48 20.21 -21.84
C PHE A 155 -17.51 21.72 -21.55
N PRO A 156 -16.59 22.25 -20.72
CA PRO A 156 -15.43 21.57 -20.12
C PRO A 156 -15.84 20.52 -19.09
N LEU A 157 -15.12 19.40 -19.07
CA LEU A 157 -15.43 18.23 -18.26
C LEU A 157 -14.13 17.62 -17.74
N PHE A 158 -14.09 17.31 -16.46
CA PHE A 158 -13.04 16.46 -15.91
C PHE A 158 -13.54 15.04 -15.84
N VAL A 159 -12.65 14.11 -16.06
CA VAL A 159 -12.94 12.69 -16.00
C VAL A 159 -11.91 12.04 -15.10
N ILE A 160 -12.37 11.53 -13.96
CA ILE A 160 -11.53 10.89 -12.96
C ILE A 160 -11.51 9.39 -13.24
N CYS A 161 -10.34 8.88 -13.60
CA CYS A 161 -10.08 7.47 -13.79
C CYS A 161 -9.45 6.94 -12.51
N SER A 162 -10.09 6.00 -11.82
CA SER A 162 -9.62 5.51 -10.52
C SER A 162 -8.82 4.20 -10.59
N GLY A 163 -8.52 3.70 -11.80
CA GLY A 163 -7.65 2.54 -12.04
C GLY A 163 -8.38 1.19 -12.20
N ALA A 164 -9.70 1.13 -11.95
CA ALA A 164 -10.51 -0.09 -12.07
C ALA A 164 -11.54 -0.03 -13.21
N ARG A 165 -11.21 0.66 -14.32
CA ARG A 165 -12.12 0.98 -15.45
C ARG A 165 -13.34 1.84 -15.08
N SER A 166 -13.48 2.25 -13.81
CA SER A 166 -14.44 3.25 -13.40
C SER A 166 -13.95 4.63 -13.80
N VAL A 167 -14.79 5.28 -14.60
CA VAL A 167 -14.59 6.61 -15.15
C VAL A 167 -15.71 7.46 -14.58
N GLN A 168 -15.38 8.43 -13.74
CA GLN A 168 -16.37 9.32 -13.13
C GLN A 168 -16.27 10.71 -13.76
N PRO A 169 -17.31 11.18 -14.47
CA PRO A 169 -17.35 12.56 -14.93
C PRO A 169 -17.51 13.50 -13.73
N TYR A 170 -16.74 14.58 -13.72
CA TYR A 170 -16.80 15.65 -12.75
C TYR A 170 -16.89 17.00 -13.46
N VAL A 171 -17.96 17.74 -13.16
CA VAL A 171 -18.17 19.10 -13.65
C VAL A 171 -18.22 20.01 -12.43
N PRO A 172 -17.25 20.93 -12.27
CA PRO A 172 -17.29 21.95 -11.22
C PRO A 172 -18.55 22.81 -11.34
N SER A 173 -19.14 23.24 -10.22
CA SER A 173 -20.40 23.98 -10.20
C SER A 173 -20.27 25.37 -9.56
N GLY A 174 -21.08 26.35 -10.01
CA GLY A 174 -21.27 27.62 -9.30
C GLY A 174 -20.00 28.44 -9.06
N TRP A 175 -19.68 28.72 -7.78
CA TRP A 175 -18.54 29.53 -7.34
C TRP A 175 -17.21 28.74 -7.21
N ASP A 176 -17.21 27.43 -7.47
CA ASP A 176 -16.04 26.57 -7.30
C ASP A 176 -14.89 26.88 -8.28
N PHE A 177 -15.17 27.60 -9.38
CA PHE A 177 -14.16 27.96 -10.37
C PHE A 177 -13.02 28.80 -9.78
N PHE A 178 -13.26 29.58 -8.71
CA PHE A 178 -12.22 30.33 -7.99
C PHE A 178 -11.27 29.45 -7.18
N ASN A 179 -11.65 28.20 -6.88
CA ASN A 179 -10.84 27.20 -6.17
C ASN A 179 -10.82 25.86 -6.91
N MET A 180 -10.58 25.90 -8.22
CA MET A 180 -10.61 24.72 -9.09
C MET A 180 -9.70 23.59 -8.56
N GLY A 181 -8.48 23.92 -8.14
CA GLY A 181 -7.54 22.93 -7.60
C GLY A 181 -8.06 22.21 -6.35
N GLY A 182 -8.66 22.94 -5.41
CA GLY A 182 -9.29 22.36 -4.23
C GLY A 182 -10.50 21.48 -4.57
N ALA A 183 -11.38 21.98 -5.45
CA ALA A 183 -12.59 21.27 -5.86
C ALA A 183 -12.27 19.96 -6.59
N VAL A 184 -11.34 20.01 -7.55
CA VAL A 184 -10.87 18.83 -8.29
C VAL A 184 -10.20 17.82 -7.34
N ARG A 185 -9.32 18.26 -6.42
CA ARG A 185 -8.72 17.38 -5.41
C ARG A 185 -9.77 16.69 -4.53
N GLY A 186 -10.81 17.43 -4.14
CA GLY A 186 -11.94 16.87 -3.38
C GLY A 186 -12.65 15.75 -4.14
N ALA A 187 -13.10 16.03 -5.37
CA ALA A 187 -13.78 15.06 -6.22
C ALA A 187 -12.90 13.83 -6.51
N MET A 188 -11.60 14.04 -6.70
CA MET A 188 -10.65 12.95 -6.88
C MET A 188 -10.56 12.06 -5.64
N LEU A 189 -10.40 12.63 -4.45
CA LEU A 189 -10.31 11.86 -3.23
C LEU A 189 -11.56 11.01 -2.99
N GLU A 190 -12.74 11.46 -3.43
CA GLU A 190 -13.98 10.68 -3.37
C GLU A 190 -13.98 9.49 -4.34
N ALA A 191 -13.46 9.69 -5.56
CA ALA A 191 -13.42 8.68 -6.63
C ALA A 191 -12.29 7.64 -6.48
N LEU A 192 -11.18 8.01 -5.85
CA LEU A 192 -9.98 7.15 -5.73
C LEU A 192 -10.20 5.96 -4.78
N PRO A 193 -9.57 4.80 -5.05
CA PRO A 193 -9.70 3.60 -4.23
C PRO A 193 -8.81 3.70 -2.96
N TYR A 194 -9.07 4.69 -2.12
CA TYR A 194 -8.21 5.03 -0.98
C TYR A 194 -7.93 3.84 -0.06
N ALA A 195 -8.98 3.09 0.29
CA ALA A 195 -8.91 1.94 1.20
C ALA A 195 -8.14 0.74 0.62
N GLU A 196 -7.91 0.69 -0.69
CA GLU A 196 -7.07 -0.37 -1.30
C GLU A 196 -5.58 -0.11 -1.10
N ARG A 197 -5.19 1.16 -0.85
CA ARG A 197 -3.80 1.57 -0.66
C ARG A 197 -3.47 1.90 0.79
N VAL A 198 -4.47 2.33 1.57
CA VAL A 198 -4.31 2.76 2.96
C VAL A 198 -5.32 2.01 3.82
N ALA A 199 -4.85 1.08 4.66
CA ALA A 199 -5.72 0.30 5.53
C ALA A 199 -6.36 1.17 6.62
N GLU A 200 -7.66 1.04 6.84
CA GLU A 200 -8.36 1.76 7.91
C GLU A 200 -8.36 0.94 9.20
N LEU A 201 -7.64 1.40 10.22
CA LEU A 201 -7.55 0.76 11.53
C LEU A 201 -8.51 1.44 12.50
N ARG A 202 -9.37 0.64 13.13
CA ARG A 202 -10.47 1.07 14.00
C ARG A 202 -10.32 0.57 15.43
N SER A 203 -9.46 -0.43 15.66
CA SER A 203 -9.23 -1.03 16.98
C SER A 203 -7.75 -1.25 17.28
N GLU A 204 -7.43 -1.45 18.56
CA GLU A 204 -6.07 -1.82 19.00
C GLU A 204 -5.63 -3.16 18.41
N ALA A 205 -6.53 -4.13 18.29
CA ALA A 205 -6.23 -5.44 17.69
C ALA A 205 -5.85 -5.33 16.21
N GLU A 206 -6.53 -4.47 15.45
CA GLU A 206 -6.19 -4.20 14.04
C GLU A 206 -4.83 -3.50 13.92
N LEU A 207 -4.55 -2.53 14.79
CA LEU A 207 -3.25 -1.87 14.84
C LEU A 207 -2.13 -2.87 15.19
N ASP A 208 -2.30 -3.67 16.23
CA ASP A 208 -1.31 -4.67 16.62
C ASP A 208 -1.11 -5.74 15.55
N GLY A 209 -2.18 -6.12 14.84
CA GLY A 209 -2.11 -6.99 13.67
C GLY A 209 -1.29 -6.38 12.54
N PHE A 210 -1.56 -5.12 12.18
CA PHE A 210 -0.85 -4.39 11.13
C PHE A 210 0.65 -4.23 11.44
N LEU A 211 0.98 -3.96 12.72
CA LEU A 211 2.36 -3.77 13.18
C LEU A 211 3.13 -5.08 13.39
N ARG A 212 2.44 -6.23 13.42
CA ARG A 212 3.07 -7.52 13.70
C ARG A 212 3.83 -8.04 12.47
N LEU A 213 5.09 -8.40 12.67
CA LEU A 213 5.85 -9.22 11.74
C LEU A 213 5.48 -10.69 11.92
N HIS A 214 4.85 -11.29 10.92
CA HIS A 214 4.60 -12.73 10.88
C HIS A 214 5.85 -13.48 10.35
N PRO A 215 6.12 -14.73 10.79
CA PRO A 215 7.27 -15.50 10.32
C PRO A 215 7.35 -15.63 8.79
N GLY A 216 6.21 -15.82 8.12
CA GLY A 216 6.08 -15.82 6.66
C GLY A 216 5.55 -14.50 6.08
N GLY A 217 5.58 -13.40 6.83
CA GLY A 217 5.03 -12.12 6.41
C GLY A 217 6.10 -11.16 5.86
N SER A 218 5.62 -10.12 5.16
CA SER A 218 6.44 -9.05 4.62
C SER A 218 7.11 -8.21 5.71
N SER A 219 8.41 -8.00 5.56
CA SER A 219 9.26 -7.15 6.42
C SER A 219 9.24 -5.67 6.05
N ARG A 220 8.47 -5.28 5.03
CA ARG A 220 8.33 -3.88 4.58
C ARG A 220 7.94 -2.94 5.74
N PRO A 221 8.43 -1.70 5.80
CA PRO A 221 8.07 -0.80 6.89
C PRO A 221 6.57 -0.49 6.94
N ARG A 222 6.08 -0.20 8.15
CA ARG A 222 4.67 0.12 8.42
C ARG A 222 4.51 1.62 8.64
N VAL A 223 3.78 2.29 7.77
CA VAL A 223 3.42 3.69 7.91
C VAL A 223 2.04 3.77 8.55
N VAL A 224 1.95 4.36 9.74
CA VAL A 224 0.69 4.60 10.44
C VAL A 224 0.43 6.09 10.46
N VAL A 225 -0.59 6.53 9.73
CA VAL A 225 -1.07 7.92 9.72
C VAL A 225 -2.14 8.08 10.80
N ILE A 226 -1.96 9.07 11.67
CA ILE A 226 -2.91 9.41 12.73
C ILE A 226 -3.66 10.65 12.30
N VAL A 227 -4.98 10.55 12.22
CA VAL A 227 -5.90 11.59 11.77
C VAL A 227 -7.00 11.80 12.80
N ASP A 228 -7.78 12.87 12.68
CA ASP A 228 -8.98 13.11 13.49
C ASP A 228 -10.07 12.06 13.26
N ASP A 229 -10.41 11.76 12.01
CA ASP A 229 -11.35 10.70 11.62
C ASP A 229 -10.66 9.72 10.67
N VAL A 230 -10.71 8.41 10.98
CA VAL A 230 -10.15 7.34 10.14
C VAL A 230 -10.68 7.36 8.70
N ARG A 231 -11.88 7.91 8.46
CA ARG A 231 -12.47 8.05 7.12
C ARG A 231 -11.93 9.26 6.33
N ARG A 232 -11.21 10.17 6.98
CA ARG A 232 -10.65 11.36 6.33
C ARG A 232 -9.65 10.94 5.26
N ARG A 233 -9.88 11.34 4.02
CA ARG A 233 -8.97 11.04 2.92
C ARG A 233 -7.98 12.18 2.74
N LEU A 234 -6.70 11.85 2.60
CA LEU A 234 -5.62 12.83 2.43
C LEU A 234 -4.83 12.48 1.17
N MET A 235 -4.79 13.40 0.21
CA MET A 235 -4.11 13.18 -1.09
C MET A 235 -2.62 12.87 -0.94
N PRO A 236 -1.86 13.56 -0.06
CA PRO A 236 -0.46 13.20 0.20
C PRO A 236 -0.27 11.78 0.68
N VAL A 237 -1.17 11.28 1.53
CA VAL A 237 -1.12 9.91 2.04
C VAL A 237 -1.40 8.90 0.94
N PHE A 238 -2.44 9.13 0.13
CA PHE A 238 -2.76 8.23 -0.98
C PHE A 238 -1.62 8.18 -2.01
N SER A 239 -1.12 9.35 -2.43
CA SER A 239 -0.05 9.44 -3.42
C SER A 239 1.23 8.77 -2.93
N ALA A 240 1.62 8.99 -1.66
CA ALA A 240 2.75 8.28 -1.07
C ALA A 240 2.52 6.77 -0.99
N ALA A 241 1.32 6.32 -0.58
CA ALA A 241 0.99 4.90 -0.53
C ALA A 241 1.04 4.24 -1.91
N GLN A 242 0.65 4.95 -2.97
CA GLN A 242 0.76 4.45 -4.34
C GLN A 242 2.22 4.34 -4.80
N ARG A 243 3.04 5.38 -4.55
CA ARG A 243 4.46 5.39 -4.94
C ARG A 243 5.30 4.36 -4.19
N LEU A 244 4.97 4.15 -2.92
CA LEU A 244 5.71 3.27 -2.02
C LEU A 244 5.04 1.89 -1.84
N ALA A 245 4.06 1.53 -2.67
CA ALA A 245 3.32 0.26 -2.55
C ALA A 245 4.23 -0.98 -2.58
N GLY A 246 5.35 -0.90 -3.31
CA GLY A 246 6.35 -1.97 -3.40
C GLY A 246 7.31 -2.05 -2.21
N THR A 247 7.39 -1.01 -1.37
CA THR A 247 8.41 -0.91 -0.31
C THR A 247 7.81 -0.72 1.08
N HIS A 248 6.60 -0.19 1.21
CA HIS A 248 5.96 0.16 2.49
C HIS A 248 4.50 -0.29 2.52
N HIS A 249 3.98 -0.53 3.73
CA HIS A 249 2.54 -0.69 3.95
C HIS A 249 2.00 0.56 4.63
N PHE A 250 0.82 1.01 4.20
CA PHE A 250 0.16 2.19 4.74
C PHE A 250 -1.12 1.82 5.47
N ALA A 251 -1.30 2.45 6.62
CA ALA A 251 -2.53 2.40 7.38
C ALA A 251 -2.84 3.77 7.98
N GLN A 252 -4.11 3.99 8.26
CA GLN A 252 -4.62 5.18 8.91
C GLN A 252 -5.44 4.79 10.15
N ILE A 253 -5.31 5.58 11.21
CA ILE A 253 -6.05 5.39 12.46
C ILE A 253 -6.56 6.74 12.98
N GLY A 254 -7.77 6.74 13.53
CA GLY A 254 -8.31 7.92 14.21
C GLY A 254 -7.58 8.21 15.52
N ALA A 255 -7.46 9.49 15.89
CA ALA A 255 -6.81 10.00 17.10
C ALA A 255 -7.67 9.75 18.35
N GLN A 256 -8.07 8.49 18.55
CA GLN A 256 -8.80 8.05 19.72
C GLN A 256 -7.89 8.20 20.96
N ARG A 257 -8.51 8.37 22.14
CA ARG A 257 -7.78 8.62 23.39
C ARG A 257 -6.64 7.62 23.65
N TRP A 258 -6.89 6.32 23.43
CA TRP A 258 -5.87 5.28 23.63
C TRP A 258 -4.71 5.38 22.62
N VAL A 259 -4.96 5.81 21.37
CA VAL A 259 -3.92 6.04 20.36
C VAL A 259 -3.03 7.20 20.78
N VAL A 260 -3.65 8.31 21.21
CA VAL A 260 -2.97 9.50 21.71
C VAL A 260 -2.10 9.15 22.92
N GLU A 261 -2.63 8.39 23.88
CA GLU A 261 -1.91 7.96 25.08
C GLU A 261 -0.77 6.98 24.77
N ARG A 262 -0.97 6.04 23.83
CA ARG A 262 0.00 5.02 23.42
C ARG A 262 1.20 5.62 22.69
N PHE A 263 0.96 6.53 21.75
CA PHE A 263 2.03 7.14 20.94
C PHE A 263 2.46 8.53 21.40
N LYS A 264 1.86 9.07 22.46
CA LYS A 264 2.12 10.42 22.98
C LYS A 264 1.93 11.51 21.91
N VAL A 265 0.87 11.36 21.10
CA VAL A 265 0.54 12.29 20.02
C VAL A 265 0.12 13.63 20.62
N GLN A 266 0.67 14.74 20.13
CA GLN A 266 0.27 16.08 20.56
C GLN A 266 -0.50 16.84 19.48
N ARG A 267 -0.29 16.48 18.20
CA ARG A 267 -0.88 17.14 17.04
C ARG A 267 -1.17 16.11 15.95
N TRP A 268 -2.25 16.31 15.22
CA TRP A 268 -2.62 15.51 14.04
C TRP A 268 -3.15 16.45 12.93
N PRO A 269 -3.04 16.05 11.64
CA PRO A 269 -2.50 14.79 11.15
C PRO A 269 -0.99 14.63 11.42
N CYS A 270 -0.57 13.41 11.73
CA CYS A 270 0.84 13.05 11.90
C CYS A 270 1.05 11.60 11.46
N TYR A 271 2.30 11.14 11.35
CA TYR A 271 2.58 9.77 10.95
C TYR A 271 3.76 9.15 11.70
N LEU A 272 3.80 7.82 11.69
CA LEU A 272 4.87 6.99 12.24
C LEU A 272 5.37 6.06 11.14
N VAL A 273 6.67 6.02 10.91
CA VAL A 273 7.31 4.96 10.12
C VAL A 273 7.89 3.95 11.10
N ILE A 274 7.35 2.74 11.09
CA ILE A 274 7.67 1.69 12.06
C ILE A 274 8.35 0.53 11.34
N ASP A 275 9.50 0.13 11.87
CA ASP A 275 10.16 -1.12 11.49
C ASP A 275 9.43 -2.29 12.19
N PRO A 276 8.82 -3.22 11.44
CA PRO A 276 8.04 -4.31 12.03
C PRO A 276 8.92 -5.32 12.79
N ALA A 277 10.21 -5.42 12.46
CA ALA A 277 11.13 -6.35 13.12
C ALA A 277 11.57 -5.81 14.49
N THR A 278 11.86 -4.51 14.60
CA THR A 278 12.25 -3.88 15.89
C THR A 278 11.08 -3.33 16.69
N ARG A 279 9.92 -3.11 16.06
CA ARG A 279 8.76 -2.33 16.54
C ARG A 279 9.10 -0.92 17.00
N GLN A 280 10.16 -0.34 16.46
CA GLN A 280 10.51 1.05 16.69
C GLN A 280 10.10 1.90 15.50
N GLY A 281 9.58 3.07 15.81
CA GLY A 281 9.32 4.11 14.82
C GLY A 281 9.57 5.48 15.42
N ALA A 282 9.76 6.45 14.54
CA ALA A 282 9.85 7.86 14.91
C ALA A 282 8.52 8.53 14.56
N MET A 283 7.96 9.29 15.50
CA MET A 283 6.80 10.14 15.21
C MET A 283 7.28 11.36 14.43
N GLN A 284 6.61 11.62 13.32
CA GLN A 284 6.86 12.78 12.49
C GLN A 284 5.63 13.67 12.48
N HIS A 285 5.85 14.96 12.66
CA HIS A 285 4.82 15.99 12.57
C HIS A 285 5.10 16.90 11.35
N PRO A 286 5.01 16.37 10.12
CA PRO A 286 5.16 17.23 8.96
C PRO A 286 3.93 18.13 8.85
N GLN A 287 4.02 19.17 8.02
CA GLN A 287 2.83 19.91 7.64
C GLN A 287 2.09 19.12 6.55
N MET A 288 1.53 17.93 6.85
CA MET A 288 0.91 17.01 5.86
C MET A 288 -0.17 17.65 4.99
N VAL A 289 -0.74 18.78 5.42
CA VAL A 289 -1.79 19.52 4.72
C VAL A 289 -1.21 20.59 3.78
N GLN A 290 0.04 21.00 3.99
CA GLN A 290 0.73 22.06 3.24
C GLN A 290 1.92 21.54 2.42
N ASP A 291 2.54 20.43 2.81
CA ASP A 291 3.62 19.79 2.06
C ASP A 291 3.07 19.10 0.81
N SER A 292 3.85 19.15 -0.29
CA SER A 292 3.53 18.38 -1.50
C SER A 292 3.55 16.87 -1.24
N SER A 293 2.74 16.12 -1.99
CA SER A 293 2.74 14.65 -1.92
C SER A 293 4.13 14.05 -2.18
N SER A 294 4.91 14.68 -3.06
CA SER A 294 6.28 14.27 -3.36
C SER A 294 7.19 14.39 -2.15
N ARG A 295 7.17 15.53 -1.46
CA ARG A 295 7.95 15.72 -0.23
C ARG A 295 7.52 14.74 0.86
N PHE A 296 6.22 14.49 0.99
CA PHE A 296 5.71 13.53 1.98
C PHE A 296 6.23 12.11 1.74
N ALA A 297 6.19 11.63 0.49
CA ALA A 297 6.73 10.32 0.12
C ALA A 297 8.25 10.24 0.36
N GLU A 298 9.00 11.30 0.00
CA GLU A 298 10.44 11.38 0.19
C GLU A 298 10.81 11.33 1.68
N GLN A 299 10.10 12.08 2.52
CA GLN A 299 10.29 12.03 3.98
C GLN A 299 10.09 10.62 4.52
N ILE A 300 9.07 9.89 4.08
CA ILE A 300 8.86 8.49 4.49
C ILE A 300 10.05 7.62 4.06
N SER A 301 10.43 7.66 2.78
CA SER A 301 11.52 6.83 2.25
C SER A 301 12.90 7.17 2.81
N SER A 302 13.10 8.40 3.30
CA SER A 302 14.36 8.83 3.91
C SER A 302 14.65 8.15 5.25
N HIS A 303 13.63 7.53 5.89
CA HIS A 303 13.80 6.80 7.13
C HIS A 303 14.59 5.51 6.88
N ARG A 304 15.90 5.54 7.12
CA ARG A 304 16.76 4.35 7.10
C ARG A 304 16.41 3.40 8.25
N LEU A 305 15.73 2.32 7.91
CA LEU A 305 15.46 1.18 8.81
C LEU A 305 16.49 0.07 8.57
N LEU A 306 16.44 -0.99 9.39
CA LEU A 306 17.25 -2.19 9.15
C LEU A 306 16.47 -3.14 8.23
N PRO A 307 16.81 -3.23 6.93
CA PRO A 307 16.08 -4.08 6.01
C PRO A 307 16.37 -5.56 6.24
N GLU A 308 15.43 -6.39 5.83
CA GLU A 308 15.71 -7.80 5.61
C GLU A 308 16.59 -7.97 4.36
N LEU A 309 17.52 -8.92 4.39
CA LEU A 309 18.30 -9.27 3.21
C LEU A 309 17.39 -9.89 2.16
N THR A 310 17.15 -9.12 1.11
CA THR A 310 16.40 -9.52 -0.09
C THR A 310 17.13 -9.01 -1.31
N GLU A 311 16.88 -9.60 -2.47
CA GLU A 311 17.43 -9.14 -3.75
C GLU A 311 17.17 -7.65 -3.99
N GLN A 312 15.94 -7.18 -3.74
CA GLN A 312 15.59 -5.77 -3.88
C GLN A 312 16.37 -4.88 -2.90
N ALA A 313 16.38 -5.23 -1.60
CA ALA A 313 17.09 -4.43 -0.60
C ALA A 313 18.60 -4.40 -0.84
N PHE A 314 19.18 -5.52 -1.29
CA PHE A 314 20.58 -5.58 -1.67
C PHE A 314 20.87 -4.74 -2.91
N LYS A 315 19.99 -4.75 -3.91
CA LYS A 315 20.10 -3.88 -5.09
C LYS A 315 20.05 -2.40 -4.72
N GLU A 316 19.09 -2.01 -3.88
CA GLU A 316 18.90 -0.62 -3.45
C GLU A 316 20.06 -0.08 -2.61
N LEU A 317 20.63 -0.90 -1.72
CA LEU A 317 21.68 -0.46 -0.79
C LEU A 317 23.11 -0.72 -1.28
N CYS A 318 23.31 -1.79 -2.05
CA CYS A 318 24.63 -2.25 -2.49
C CYS A 318 24.85 -2.13 -4.00
N GLY A 319 23.85 -1.72 -4.78
CA GLY A 319 23.92 -1.64 -6.24
C GLY A 319 23.68 -2.97 -6.96
N GLY A 320 23.42 -4.06 -6.21
CA GLY A 320 23.13 -5.39 -6.75
C GLY A 320 24.35 -6.28 -6.97
N GLU A 321 25.56 -5.72 -6.84
CA GLU A 321 26.81 -6.44 -7.01
C GLU A 321 27.72 -6.26 -5.78
N TRP A 322 28.40 -7.33 -5.40
CA TRP A 322 29.38 -7.31 -4.31
C TRP A 322 30.59 -6.47 -4.70
N GLY A 323 31.13 -5.70 -3.75
CA GLY A 323 32.30 -4.85 -3.98
C GLY A 323 32.03 -3.54 -4.72
N ALA A 324 30.82 -3.34 -5.26
CA ALA A 324 30.44 -2.08 -5.91
C ALA A 324 30.20 -0.96 -4.87
N SER A 325 29.11 -1.06 -4.10
CA SER A 325 28.82 -0.12 -2.99
C SER A 325 28.98 -0.75 -1.60
N CYS A 326 29.12 -2.07 -1.54
CA CYS A 326 29.26 -2.85 -0.30
C CYS A 326 30.46 -3.80 -0.38
N SER A 327 31.53 -3.48 0.34
CA SER A 327 32.66 -4.38 0.52
C SER A 327 32.36 -5.46 1.57
N TRP A 328 31.57 -5.10 2.57
CA TRP A 328 31.11 -5.98 3.64
C TRP A 328 29.59 -5.87 3.82
N VAL A 329 28.99 -7.01 4.15
CA VAL A 329 27.61 -7.10 4.60
C VAL A 329 27.57 -7.71 5.99
N ALA A 330 27.02 -6.99 6.97
CA ALA A 330 26.72 -7.53 8.28
C ALA A 330 25.29 -8.09 8.31
N LEU A 331 25.16 -9.33 8.78
CA LEU A 331 23.91 -10.08 8.82
C LEU A 331 23.55 -10.44 10.26
N PHE A 332 22.35 -10.04 10.68
CA PHE A 332 21.72 -10.51 11.90
C PHE A 332 20.80 -11.69 11.58
N LEU A 333 21.27 -12.91 11.83
CA LEU A 333 20.55 -14.15 11.58
C LEU A 333 19.59 -14.43 12.74
N VAL A 334 18.33 -14.73 12.41
CA VAL A 334 17.26 -14.91 13.40
C VAL A 334 16.29 -16.01 12.96
N PRO A 335 15.84 -16.91 13.86
CA PRO A 335 14.86 -17.91 13.48
C PRO A 335 13.52 -17.24 13.32
N ALA A 336 12.76 -17.56 12.28
CA ALA A 336 11.56 -16.75 11.98
C ALA A 336 10.49 -16.84 13.07
N LYS A 337 10.44 -17.93 13.85
CA LYS A 337 9.56 -18.06 15.03
C LYS A 337 9.90 -17.06 16.15
N ALA A 338 11.15 -16.58 16.23
CA ALA A 338 11.56 -15.60 17.23
C ALA A 338 11.24 -14.16 16.79
N LEU A 339 11.04 -13.92 15.49
CA LEU A 339 10.69 -12.61 14.95
C LEU A 339 9.32 -12.14 15.45
N GLY A 340 9.26 -10.89 15.91
CA GLY A 340 8.01 -10.24 16.31
C GLY A 340 7.39 -10.73 17.62
N GLN A 341 7.71 -11.95 18.10
CA GLN A 341 7.19 -12.54 19.33
C GLN A 341 8.14 -12.41 20.51
N ASP A 342 9.45 -12.57 20.29
CA ASP A 342 10.43 -12.52 21.38
C ASP A 342 10.96 -11.11 21.62
N GLU A 343 10.71 -10.56 22.81
CA GLU A 343 11.20 -9.22 23.19
C GLU A 343 12.73 -9.18 23.24
N ALA A 344 13.37 -10.29 23.64
CA ALA A 344 14.81 -10.34 23.78
C ALA A 344 15.50 -10.26 22.40
N THR A 345 15.03 -11.03 21.41
CA THR A 345 15.45 -10.90 20.00
C THR A 345 15.20 -9.50 19.45
N ARG A 346 14.02 -8.91 19.72
CA ARG A 346 13.73 -7.53 19.29
C ARG A 346 14.71 -6.52 19.89
N ARG A 347 15.09 -6.65 21.16
CA ARG A 347 16.11 -5.79 21.79
C ARG A 347 17.49 -5.97 21.15
N ALA A 348 17.90 -7.21 20.86
CA ALA A 348 19.16 -7.48 20.19
C ALA A 348 19.21 -6.88 18.77
N LEU A 349 18.13 -7.01 18.00
CA LEU A 349 18.01 -6.42 16.67
C LEU A 349 18.11 -4.88 16.71
N ARG A 350 17.49 -4.23 17.71
CA ARG A 350 17.64 -2.78 17.92
C ARG A 350 19.10 -2.40 18.19
N ARG A 351 19.81 -3.15 19.03
CA ARG A 351 21.24 -2.91 19.32
C ARG A 351 22.10 -3.07 18.07
N PHE A 352 21.85 -4.11 17.27
CA PHE A 352 22.54 -4.30 15.99
C PHE A 352 22.27 -3.13 15.04
N ARG A 353 21.02 -2.66 14.93
CA ARG A 353 20.68 -1.47 14.14
C ARG A 353 21.44 -0.23 14.62
N GLU A 354 21.47 0.04 15.92
CA GLU A 354 22.19 1.21 16.46
C GLU A 354 23.70 1.09 16.25
N ALA A 355 24.30 -0.10 16.39
CA ALA A 355 25.71 -0.31 16.05
C ALA A 355 25.99 -0.01 14.57
N CYS A 356 25.17 -0.53 13.66
CA CYS A 356 25.28 -0.26 12.22
C CYS A 356 25.09 1.23 11.87
N LYS A 357 24.23 1.94 12.60
CA LYS A 357 24.06 3.38 12.45
C LYS A 357 25.32 4.14 12.88
N LEU A 358 25.88 3.79 14.03
CA LEU A 358 27.11 4.41 14.56
C LEU A 358 28.30 4.16 13.64
N VAL A 359 28.49 2.94 13.14
CA VAL A 359 29.60 2.61 12.22
C VAL A 359 29.52 3.44 10.95
N ARG A 360 28.34 3.52 10.32
CA ARG A 360 28.14 4.32 9.10
C ARG A 360 28.45 5.80 9.29
N GLN A 361 28.14 6.37 10.45
CA GLN A 361 28.44 7.77 10.76
C GLN A 361 29.94 8.06 10.89
N HIS A 362 30.77 7.06 11.22
CA HIS A 362 32.17 7.27 11.59
C HIS A 362 33.19 6.62 10.64
N SER A 363 32.80 5.60 9.87
CA SER A 363 33.75 4.74 9.13
C SER A 363 33.61 4.79 7.61
N GLY A 364 32.73 5.64 7.07
CA GLY A 364 32.53 5.79 5.62
C GLY A 364 31.71 4.67 4.97
N PRO A 365 31.52 4.72 3.63
CA PRO A 365 30.77 3.71 2.88
C PRO A 365 31.53 2.37 2.82
N GLY A 366 30.81 1.26 2.64
CA GLY A 366 31.40 -0.07 2.43
C GLY A 366 30.90 -1.16 3.37
N LEU A 367 30.18 -0.82 4.44
CA LEU A 367 29.43 -1.77 5.26
C LEU A 367 27.94 -1.48 5.16
N GLU A 368 27.17 -2.45 4.68
CA GLU A 368 25.70 -2.43 4.81
C GLU A 368 25.23 -3.54 5.74
N CYS A 369 24.13 -3.26 6.44
CA CYS A 369 23.60 -4.14 7.47
C CYS A 369 22.19 -4.61 7.13
N PHE A 370 21.96 -5.91 7.28
CA PHE A 370 20.68 -6.55 7.07
C PHE A 370 20.39 -7.52 8.21
N TRP A 371 19.13 -7.89 8.36
CA TRP A 371 18.76 -9.09 9.10
C TRP A 371 18.26 -10.17 8.15
N LEU A 372 18.33 -11.43 8.58
CA LEU A 372 17.95 -12.57 7.76
C LEU A 372 17.23 -13.62 8.59
N ARG A 373 16.03 -14.02 8.16
CA ARG A 373 15.30 -15.12 8.78
C ARG A 373 15.80 -16.48 8.29
N TYR A 374 15.90 -17.46 9.18
CA TYR A 374 16.21 -18.84 8.80
C TYR A 374 15.19 -19.82 9.42
N ASP A 375 14.27 -20.33 8.61
CA ASP A 375 13.34 -21.41 8.97
C ASP A 375 12.70 -22.11 7.75
N GLY A 376 13.21 -21.84 6.53
CA GLY A 376 12.73 -22.46 5.30
C GLY A 376 11.67 -21.66 4.53
N THR A 377 11.20 -20.51 5.02
CA THR A 377 10.12 -19.79 4.30
C THR A 377 10.60 -18.88 3.18
N ASN A 378 11.83 -18.34 3.22
CA ASN A 378 12.33 -17.36 2.22
C ASN A 378 13.86 -17.38 2.06
N GLY A 379 14.45 -18.47 1.56
CA GLY A 379 15.84 -18.46 1.05
C GLY A 379 16.99 -18.17 2.03
N GLY A 380 16.72 -17.87 3.30
CA GLY A 380 17.74 -17.67 4.33
C GLY A 380 18.38 -18.97 4.83
N VAL A 381 17.81 -20.13 4.46
CA VAL A 381 18.40 -21.44 4.74
C VAL A 381 19.77 -21.59 4.07
N PRO A 382 19.94 -21.43 2.74
CA PRO A 382 21.25 -21.44 2.08
C PRO A 382 22.33 -20.64 2.80
N TRP A 383 22.00 -19.42 3.22
CA TRP A 383 22.90 -18.56 4.01
C TRP A 383 23.23 -19.14 5.38
N HIS A 384 22.24 -19.63 6.11
CA HIS A 384 22.46 -20.29 7.39
C HIS A 384 23.29 -21.59 7.23
N GLU A 385 23.09 -22.37 6.17
CA GLU A 385 23.87 -23.58 5.91
C GLU A 385 25.33 -23.25 5.57
N ALA A 386 25.56 -22.24 4.73
CA ALA A 386 26.90 -21.79 4.38
C ALA A 386 27.69 -21.28 5.59
N LEU A 387 27.00 -20.64 6.55
CA LEU A 387 27.61 -20.12 7.77
C LEU A 387 27.63 -21.14 8.91
N ARG A 388 26.93 -22.28 8.79
CA ARG A 388 26.78 -23.29 9.85
C ARG A 388 28.11 -23.70 10.52
N PRO A 389 29.21 -23.97 9.80
CA PRO A 389 30.48 -24.36 10.43
C PRO A 389 30.97 -23.30 11.41
N LEU A 390 30.87 -22.03 11.02
CA LEU A 390 31.29 -20.89 11.81
C LEU A 390 30.37 -20.67 13.03
N LEU A 391 29.06 -20.83 12.83
CA LEU A 391 28.06 -20.66 13.90
C LEU A 391 28.13 -21.76 14.96
N ALA A 392 28.41 -23.01 14.56
CA ALA A 392 28.47 -24.15 15.47
C ALA A 392 29.72 -24.14 16.35
N GLU A 393 30.87 -23.73 15.81
CA GLU A 393 32.15 -23.77 16.50
C GLU A 393 32.40 -22.51 17.34
N HIS A 394 31.94 -21.35 16.86
CA HIS A 394 32.32 -20.06 17.43
C HIS A 394 31.14 -19.12 17.71
N GLY A 395 29.91 -19.58 17.51
CA GLY A 395 28.72 -18.82 17.89
C GLY A 395 28.57 -18.66 19.41
N PRO A 396 27.69 -17.76 19.87
CA PRO A 396 27.29 -17.70 21.26
C PRO A 396 26.69 -19.06 21.70
N PRO A 397 26.91 -19.46 22.96
CA PRO A 397 26.50 -20.78 23.46
C PRO A 397 25.00 -21.01 23.33
N ALA A 398 24.63 -22.24 22.96
CA ALA A 398 23.26 -22.66 22.64
C ALA A 398 22.23 -22.46 23.78
N ALA A 399 22.69 -22.31 25.02
CA ALA A 399 21.84 -22.10 26.18
C ALA A 399 21.29 -20.66 26.31
N ASP A 400 22.00 -19.66 25.78
CA ASP A 400 21.70 -18.23 26.01
C ASP A 400 21.18 -17.48 24.78
N ALA A 401 21.49 -17.98 23.57
CA ALA A 401 21.02 -17.40 22.32
C ALA A 401 19.89 -18.27 21.74
N LYS A 402 18.69 -17.70 21.58
CA LYS A 402 17.53 -18.33 20.91
C LYS A 402 17.76 -18.53 19.40
N GLY A 403 18.90 -19.09 19.02
CA GLY A 403 19.35 -19.23 17.64
C GLY A 403 19.66 -17.90 16.95
N VAL A 404 20.08 -16.87 17.69
CA VAL A 404 20.33 -15.54 17.12
C VAL A 404 21.83 -15.31 16.96
N TRP A 405 22.26 -14.88 15.77
CA TRP A 405 23.67 -14.70 15.45
C TRP A 405 23.93 -13.41 14.67
N THR A 406 25.14 -12.87 14.79
CA THR A 406 25.60 -11.80 13.90
C THR A 406 26.83 -12.29 13.15
N ALA A 407 26.77 -12.25 11.82
CA ALA A 407 27.88 -12.56 10.94
C ALA A 407 28.23 -11.35 10.07
N ALA A 408 29.45 -11.32 9.53
CA ALA A 408 29.83 -10.39 8.48
C ALA A 408 30.42 -11.18 7.32
N VAL A 409 30.05 -10.82 6.10
CA VAL A 409 30.44 -11.52 4.87
C VAL A 409 31.03 -10.51 3.88
N SER A 410 32.18 -10.84 3.32
CA SER A 410 32.82 -10.09 2.24
C SER A 410 32.62 -10.83 0.94
N GLY A 411 31.97 -10.18 -0.02
CA GLY A 411 31.78 -10.77 -1.35
C GLY A 411 33.05 -10.78 -2.18
N GLU A 412 33.94 -9.80 -2.01
CA GLU A 412 35.22 -9.72 -2.72
C GLU A 412 36.18 -10.86 -2.35
N THR A 413 36.24 -11.20 -1.06
CA THR A 413 37.18 -12.22 -0.56
C THR A 413 36.53 -13.57 -0.30
N LEU A 414 35.21 -13.67 -0.45
CA LEU A 414 34.41 -14.84 -0.08
C LEU A 414 34.69 -15.31 1.36
N LYS A 415 34.83 -14.37 2.29
CA LYS A 415 35.09 -14.66 3.70
C LYS A 415 33.93 -14.28 4.58
N ALA A 416 33.67 -15.12 5.57
CA ALA A 416 32.72 -14.84 6.63
C ALA A 416 33.39 -14.85 8.01
N THR A 417 32.90 -14.02 8.91
CA THR A 417 33.26 -14.02 10.33
C THR A 417 32.01 -13.85 11.18
N VAL A 418 32.06 -14.25 12.45
CA VAL A 418 30.93 -14.22 13.38
C VAL A 418 31.29 -13.43 14.63
N PHE A 419 30.34 -12.66 15.14
CA PHE A 419 30.46 -12.00 16.43
C PHE A 419 30.17 -13.02 17.54
N THR A 420 31.18 -13.32 18.36
CA THR A 420 31.14 -14.42 19.34
C THR A 420 30.51 -14.04 20.68
N LYS A 421 30.43 -12.74 21.00
CA LYS A 421 29.84 -12.27 22.25
C LYS A 421 28.30 -12.30 22.17
N PRO A 422 27.60 -12.63 23.27
CA PRO A 422 26.14 -12.70 23.28
C PRO A 422 25.51 -11.32 23.04
N VAL A 423 24.81 -11.15 21.91
CA VAL A 423 24.14 -9.88 21.54
C VAL A 423 22.93 -9.57 22.45
N MET A 424 22.46 -10.58 23.18
CA MET A 424 21.28 -10.53 24.05
C MET A 424 21.55 -9.80 25.38
N ASP A 425 22.82 -9.69 25.80
CA ASP A 425 23.20 -9.02 27.04
C ASP A 425 23.22 -7.48 26.91
N ARG A 426 22.86 -6.77 28.00
CA ARG A 426 22.44 -5.36 27.98
C ARG A 426 23.57 -4.35 28.07
N GLU A 427 24.71 -4.69 28.68
CA GLU A 427 25.77 -3.71 28.98
C GLU A 427 27.01 -3.82 28.07
N LEU A 428 27.24 -4.97 27.43
CA LEU A 428 28.46 -5.22 26.64
C LEU A 428 28.22 -5.31 25.12
N ALA A 429 27.02 -5.70 24.68
CA ALA A 429 26.78 -6.09 23.29
C ALA A 429 26.89 -4.94 22.27
N GLN A 430 26.31 -3.76 22.51
CA GLN A 430 26.26 -2.71 21.47
C GLN A 430 27.63 -2.08 21.20
N ARG A 431 28.38 -1.74 22.26
CA ARG A 431 29.71 -1.13 22.13
C ARG A 431 30.68 -2.09 21.45
N ASP A 432 30.72 -3.33 21.93
CA ASP A 432 31.65 -4.35 21.41
C ASP A 432 31.30 -4.72 19.96
N LEU A 433 30.02 -4.77 19.61
CA LEU A 433 29.54 -4.97 18.24
C LEU A 433 29.91 -3.81 17.32
N THR A 434 29.75 -2.57 17.80
CA THR A 434 30.17 -1.36 17.06
C THR A 434 31.68 -1.41 16.80
N GLN A 435 32.46 -1.72 17.83
CA GLN A 435 33.91 -1.82 17.72
C GLN A 435 34.33 -2.94 16.76
N TRP A 436 33.68 -4.11 16.82
CA TRP A 436 33.92 -5.22 15.89
C TRP A 436 33.65 -4.81 14.43
N LEU A 437 32.51 -4.17 14.15
CA LEU A 437 32.15 -3.68 12.82
C LEU A 437 33.13 -2.58 12.31
N GLN A 438 33.56 -1.66 13.17
CA GLN A 438 34.57 -0.66 12.81
C GLN A 438 35.92 -1.30 12.47
N GLN A 439 36.32 -2.30 13.25
CA GLN A 439 37.56 -3.03 13.00
C GLN A 439 37.49 -3.86 11.72
N LEU A 440 36.32 -4.41 11.37
CA LEU A 440 36.09 -5.09 10.09
C LEU A 440 36.38 -4.17 8.89
N LEU A 441 35.80 -2.98 8.92
CA LEU A 441 36.02 -1.97 7.88
C LEU A 441 37.49 -1.54 7.80
N ALA A 442 38.12 -1.29 8.96
CA ALA A 442 39.51 -0.85 9.01
C ALA A 442 40.50 -1.93 8.53
N ALA A 443 40.21 -3.20 8.81
CA ALA A 443 41.09 -4.30 8.45
C ALA A 443 40.91 -4.77 6.99
N GLY A 444 39.77 -4.50 6.35
CA GLY A 444 39.53 -4.84 4.95
C GLY A 444 39.81 -6.32 4.65
N THR A 445 40.62 -6.60 3.62
CA THR A 445 41.04 -7.96 3.25
C THR A 445 42.10 -8.57 4.18
N ALA A 446 42.74 -7.74 5.03
CA ALA A 446 43.79 -8.16 5.96
C ALA A 446 43.25 -8.87 7.22
N LEU A 447 41.92 -8.98 7.36
CA LEU A 447 41.28 -9.83 8.38
C LEU A 447 41.87 -11.24 8.44
N ALA A 448 42.32 -11.75 7.29
CA ALA A 448 42.95 -13.07 7.14
C ALA A 448 44.18 -13.32 8.03
N ARG A 449 44.81 -12.26 8.55
CA ARG A 449 46.05 -12.35 9.36
C ARG A 449 45.83 -12.09 10.85
N ARG A 450 44.61 -11.78 11.28
CA ARG A 450 44.27 -11.67 12.70
C ARG A 450 43.84 -13.03 13.22
N SER A 451 44.69 -13.65 14.04
CA SER A 451 44.45 -14.93 14.72
C SER A 451 43.25 -14.93 15.67
N ASP A 452 42.77 -13.74 16.03
CA ASP A 452 41.92 -13.55 17.19
C ASP A 452 40.43 -13.72 16.86
N TRP A 453 40.09 -13.78 15.56
CA TRP A 453 38.70 -13.82 15.09
C TRP A 453 38.39 -15.10 14.32
N PRO A 454 37.28 -15.77 14.64
CA PRO A 454 36.75 -16.86 13.84
C PRO A 454 36.54 -16.43 12.40
N SER A 455 37.03 -17.21 11.44
CA SER A 455 36.81 -16.95 10.02
C SER A 455 36.53 -18.23 9.25
N LEU A 456 35.71 -18.09 8.21
CA LEU A 456 35.36 -19.16 7.29
C LEU A 456 35.58 -18.67 5.87
N ASN A 457 36.31 -19.46 5.07
CA ASN A 457 36.37 -19.26 3.62
C ASN A 457 35.14 -19.93 2.99
N LEU A 458 34.28 -19.13 2.39
CA LEU A 458 33.12 -19.61 1.63
C LEU A 458 33.61 -20.10 0.26
N LYS A 459 33.03 -21.22 -0.21
CA LYS A 459 33.29 -21.72 -1.56
C LYS A 459 32.68 -20.80 -2.62
N GLU A 460 31.44 -20.37 -2.35
CA GLU A 460 30.66 -19.45 -3.16
C GLU A 460 29.68 -18.70 -2.24
N LEU A 461 29.12 -17.59 -2.74
CA LEU A 461 28.08 -16.87 -2.02
C LEU A 461 26.73 -17.51 -2.29
N PRO A 462 25.91 -17.76 -1.25
CA PRO A 462 24.54 -18.21 -1.44
C PRO A 462 23.74 -17.18 -2.25
N PRO A 463 22.73 -17.61 -3.02
CA PRO A 463 21.88 -16.69 -3.76
C PRO A 463 21.13 -15.73 -2.82
N MET A 464 20.86 -14.52 -3.31
CA MET A 464 20.06 -13.54 -2.55
C MET A 464 18.63 -14.05 -2.40
N PRO A 465 18.03 -13.99 -1.19
CA PRO A 465 16.63 -14.35 -1.01
C PRO A 465 15.70 -13.40 -1.78
N HIS A 466 14.60 -13.92 -2.30
CA HIS A 466 13.53 -13.06 -2.81
C HIS A 466 12.75 -12.43 -1.65
N ALA A 467 12.14 -11.26 -1.92
CA ALA A 467 11.29 -10.60 -0.94
C ALA A 467 10.05 -11.44 -0.64
N VAL A 468 9.65 -11.45 0.62
CA VAL A 468 8.41 -12.10 1.05
C VAL A 468 7.25 -11.24 0.59
N GLU A 469 6.56 -11.68 -0.46
CA GLU A 469 5.27 -11.10 -0.80
C GLU A 469 4.25 -11.50 0.26
N GLU A 470 3.39 -10.57 0.66
CA GLU A 470 2.27 -10.94 1.53
C GLU A 470 1.47 -12.05 0.87
N MET A 471 0.95 -12.99 1.67
CA MET A 471 0.01 -14.01 1.19
C MET A 471 -1.37 -13.39 0.88
N THR A 472 -1.40 -12.31 0.09
CA THR A 472 -2.46 -11.35 -0.24
C THR A 472 -2.61 -10.13 0.70
N GLY A 473 -2.94 -8.99 0.08
CA GLY A 473 -2.71 -7.61 0.55
C GLY A 473 -3.59 -7.08 1.70
N PRO A 474 -3.92 -5.77 1.77
CA PRO A 474 -4.51 -5.11 2.94
C PRO A 474 -5.86 -5.69 3.41
N LYS A 475 -6.46 -6.55 2.60
CA LYS A 475 -7.41 -7.56 3.06
C LYS A 475 -6.79 -8.93 2.78
N GLY A 476 -6.27 -9.62 3.81
CA GLY A 476 -5.61 -10.92 3.66
C GLY A 476 -6.52 -12.01 3.04
N PHE A 477 -6.06 -13.27 3.03
CA PHE A 477 -6.72 -14.43 2.42
C PHE A 477 -8.25 -14.49 2.62
N VAL A 478 -8.71 -14.15 3.83
CA VAL A 478 -10.14 -14.10 4.21
C VAL A 478 -10.91 -13.00 3.47
N GLY A 479 -10.28 -11.85 3.24
CA GLY A 479 -10.88 -10.73 2.51
C GLY A 479 -10.95 -10.94 1.01
N HIS A 480 -9.94 -11.59 0.40
CA HIS A 480 -10.02 -11.98 -1.01
C HIS A 480 -11.03 -13.10 -1.27
N LEU A 481 -11.14 -14.08 -0.37
CA LEU A 481 -12.21 -15.07 -0.42
C LEU A 481 -13.59 -14.42 -0.28
N LYS A 482 -13.73 -13.47 0.65
CA LYS A 482 -14.98 -12.71 0.84
C LYS A 482 -15.31 -11.84 -0.37
N ASP A 483 -14.34 -11.15 -0.97
CA ASP A 483 -14.53 -10.27 -2.13
C ASP A 483 -14.77 -11.07 -3.44
N ASN A 484 -14.23 -12.29 -3.55
CA ASN A 484 -14.53 -13.20 -4.67
C ASN A 484 -15.89 -13.88 -4.49
N ALA A 485 -16.24 -14.30 -3.26
CA ALA A 485 -17.56 -14.85 -2.95
C ALA A 485 -18.67 -13.80 -3.14
N THR A 486 -18.45 -12.56 -2.70
CA THR A 486 -19.43 -11.48 -2.88
C THR A 486 -19.58 -11.05 -4.33
N ARG A 487 -18.49 -11.01 -5.13
CA ARG A 487 -18.60 -10.77 -6.58
C ARG A 487 -19.31 -11.90 -7.31
N ALA A 488 -19.08 -13.15 -6.92
CA ALA A 488 -19.79 -14.30 -7.48
C ALA A 488 -21.29 -14.25 -7.12
N LEU A 489 -21.62 -13.98 -5.85
CA LEU A 489 -23.00 -13.81 -5.39
C LEU A 489 -23.71 -12.64 -6.08
N LYS A 490 -23.02 -11.51 -6.32
CA LYS A 490 -23.60 -10.35 -7.01
C LYS A 490 -23.89 -10.67 -8.48
N LYS A 491 -22.98 -11.34 -9.18
CA LYS A 491 -23.23 -11.82 -10.56
C LYS A 491 -24.40 -12.80 -10.64
N VAL A 492 -24.56 -13.66 -9.64
CA VAL A 492 -25.72 -14.57 -9.55
C VAL A 492 -26.99 -13.78 -9.26
N ALA A 493 -26.96 -12.80 -8.37
CA ALA A 493 -28.11 -11.95 -8.07
C ALA A 493 -28.56 -11.14 -9.30
N ASP A 494 -27.62 -10.49 -9.99
CA ASP A 494 -27.90 -9.72 -11.20
C ASP A 494 -28.47 -10.63 -12.33
N ALA A 495 -27.95 -11.87 -12.47
CA ALA A 495 -28.47 -12.85 -13.42
C ALA A 495 -29.86 -13.42 -13.05
N VAL A 496 -30.18 -13.48 -11.75
CA VAL A 496 -31.51 -13.89 -11.25
C VAL A 496 -32.53 -12.77 -11.47
N GLU A 497 -32.11 -11.51 -11.36
CA GLU A 497 -32.95 -10.34 -11.59
C GLU A 497 -33.31 -10.18 -13.08
N GLU A 498 -32.38 -10.52 -14.00
CA GLU A 498 -32.65 -10.55 -15.46
C GLU A 498 -33.51 -11.74 -15.92
N ALA A 499 -33.48 -12.88 -15.22
CA ALA A 499 -34.10 -14.13 -15.68
C ALA A 499 -35.59 -14.30 -15.30
N GLY A 500 -36.17 -13.38 -14.53
CA GLY A 500 -37.59 -13.39 -14.16
C GLY A 500 -37.98 -14.46 -13.11
N PRO A 501 -39.20 -14.34 -12.53
CA PRO A 501 -39.58 -15.02 -11.29
C PRO A 501 -39.60 -16.55 -11.37
N THR A 502 -39.83 -17.12 -12.56
CA THR A 502 -39.84 -18.56 -12.78
C THR A 502 -38.46 -19.19 -12.65
N LEU A 503 -37.40 -18.50 -13.10
CA LEU A 503 -36.03 -19.03 -13.06
C LEU A 503 -35.40 -18.90 -11.67
N ALA A 504 -35.77 -17.86 -10.91
CA ALA A 504 -35.46 -17.73 -9.48
C ALA A 504 -36.03 -18.90 -8.67
N GLN A 505 -37.25 -19.35 -8.99
CA GLN A 505 -37.91 -20.47 -8.32
C GLN A 505 -37.20 -21.81 -8.61
N PHE A 506 -36.73 -22.02 -9.85
CA PHE A 506 -35.91 -23.18 -10.21
C PHE A 506 -34.51 -23.16 -9.59
N LEU A 507 -33.87 -21.99 -9.44
CA LEU A 507 -32.57 -21.86 -8.78
C LEU A 507 -32.65 -22.05 -7.26
N ILE A 508 -33.73 -21.61 -6.61
CA ILE A 508 -34.00 -21.91 -5.20
C ILE A 508 -34.22 -23.41 -5.00
N PHE A 509 -34.97 -24.06 -5.91
CA PHE A 509 -35.14 -25.52 -5.90
C PHE A 509 -33.81 -26.26 -6.18
N GLY A 510 -33.00 -25.74 -7.11
CA GLY A 510 -31.67 -26.28 -7.42
C GLY A 510 -30.67 -26.11 -6.28
N LEU A 511 -30.71 -24.99 -5.55
CA LEU A 511 -29.92 -24.76 -4.34
C LEU A 511 -30.38 -25.67 -3.20
N MET A 512 -31.68 -25.93 -3.04
CA MET A 512 -32.18 -26.87 -2.01
C MET A 512 -31.76 -28.33 -2.28
N ILE A 513 -31.60 -28.71 -3.55
CA ILE A 513 -31.17 -30.07 -3.95
C ILE A 513 -29.64 -30.18 -4.06
N GLY A 514 -28.94 -29.10 -4.37
CA GLY A 514 -27.48 -29.04 -4.54
C GLY A 514 -26.70 -28.67 -3.27
N TRP A 515 -27.33 -28.04 -2.28
CA TRP A 515 -26.71 -27.72 -0.99
C TRP A 515 -26.10 -28.94 -0.27
N PRO A 516 -26.71 -30.15 -0.30
CA PRO A 516 -26.10 -31.36 0.24
C PRO A 516 -24.80 -31.78 -0.47
N LEU A 517 -24.66 -31.50 -1.77
CA LEU A 517 -23.46 -31.84 -2.57
C LEU A 517 -22.32 -30.83 -2.36
N VAL A 518 -22.64 -29.54 -2.30
CA VAL A 518 -21.66 -28.47 -2.04
C VAL A 518 -21.18 -28.51 -0.57
N ASN A 519 -22.07 -28.85 0.37
CA ASN A 519 -21.71 -29.01 1.78
C ASN A 519 -20.74 -30.18 2.01
N ASN A 520 -20.86 -31.28 1.25
CA ASN A 520 -19.93 -32.41 1.29
C ASN A 520 -18.58 -32.13 0.60
N PHE A 521 -18.52 -31.17 -0.33
CA PHE A 521 -17.27 -30.78 -1.00
C PHE A 521 -16.49 -29.71 -0.21
N LEU A 522 -17.18 -28.84 0.52
CA LEU A 522 -16.55 -27.88 1.44
C LEU A 522 -16.14 -28.51 2.78
N ASN A 523 -16.81 -29.60 3.19
CA ASN A 523 -16.52 -30.30 4.44
C ASN A 523 -16.29 -31.79 4.17
N GLY A 524 -15.02 -32.22 4.13
CA GLY A 524 -14.67 -33.63 4.27
C GLY A 524 -13.26 -33.79 4.85
N PRO A 525 -12.99 -34.81 5.68
CA PRO A 525 -13.80 -35.37 6.76
C PRO A 525 -13.20 -34.96 8.11
N GLU A 526 -13.88 -34.11 8.88
CA GLU A 526 -13.73 -34.12 10.33
C GLU A 526 -15.01 -34.69 10.91
N THR A 527 -14.91 -35.90 11.44
CA THR A 527 -15.96 -36.53 12.24
C THR A 527 -16.22 -35.67 13.48
N ARG A 528 -17.31 -34.91 13.46
CA ARG A 528 -17.98 -34.43 14.67
C ARG A 528 -19.49 -34.67 14.53
N PRO A 529 -20.12 -35.37 15.48
CA PRO A 529 -21.56 -35.51 15.46
C PRO A 529 -22.22 -34.19 15.85
N SER A 530 -23.26 -33.80 15.12
CA SER A 530 -24.22 -32.81 15.58
C SER A 530 -25.04 -33.43 16.71
N ALA A 531 -24.96 -32.83 17.90
CA ALA A 531 -25.92 -33.06 18.97
C ALA A 531 -26.73 -31.78 19.15
N SER A 532 -27.86 -31.70 18.45
CA SER A 532 -29.01 -30.98 18.96
C SER A 532 -29.52 -31.77 20.17
N GLY A 533 -29.08 -31.37 21.38
CA GLY A 533 -29.53 -31.97 22.63
C GLY A 533 -29.52 -30.91 23.72
N GLY A 534 -30.68 -30.64 24.31
CA GLY A 534 -30.78 -29.78 25.49
C GLY A 534 -29.78 -30.24 26.55
N GLN A 535 -29.05 -29.29 27.14
CA GLN A 535 -28.06 -29.57 28.18
C GLN A 535 -28.72 -30.29 29.35
N ARG A 536 -28.52 -31.61 29.43
CA ARG A 536 -28.65 -32.38 30.67
C ARG A 536 -27.36 -32.18 31.46
N GLY A 537 -27.46 -31.74 32.71
CA GLY A 537 -26.32 -31.58 33.61
C GLY A 537 -25.56 -32.90 33.82
N LEU A 538 -24.25 -32.81 34.07
CA LEU A 538 -23.41 -33.98 34.33
C LEU A 538 -23.75 -34.57 35.70
N SER A 539 -23.85 -35.89 35.77
CA SER A 539 -24.18 -36.62 36.99
C SER A 539 -22.92 -36.97 37.79
N GLN A 540 -23.02 -37.04 39.12
CA GLN A 540 -21.92 -37.54 39.95
C GLN A 540 -21.60 -38.99 39.56
N GLY A 541 -20.31 -39.30 39.38
CA GLY A 541 -19.80 -40.59 38.92
C GLY A 541 -19.70 -40.75 37.40
N GLN A 542 -20.15 -39.76 36.61
CA GLN A 542 -20.11 -39.82 35.14
C GLN A 542 -18.67 -39.70 34.63
N ALA A 543 -18.28 -40.60 33.71
CA ALA A 543 -16.99 -40.54 33.02
C ALA A 543 -17.02 -39.42 31.98
N VAL A 544 -15.95 -38.62 31.94
CA VAL A 544 -15.84 -37.44 31.09
C VAL A 544 -14.42 -37.28 30.55
N VAL A 545 -14.28 -36.72 29.35
CA VAL A 545 -13.00 -36.25 28.79
C VAL A 545 -12.95 -34.74 28.87
N VAL A 546 -11.80 -34.21 29.29
CA VAL A 546 -11.53 -32.77 29.25
C VAL A 546 -11.14 -32.35 27.84
N ASP A 547 -11.88 -31.41 27.24
CA ASP A 547 -11.58 -30.89 25.90
C ASP A 547 -11.81 -29.37 25.80
N GLY A 548 -10.97 -28.69 25.01
CA GLY A 548 -11.15 -27.28 24.67
C GLY A 548 -10.67 -26.26 25.71
N LEU A 549 -9.84 -26.64 26.70
CA LEU A 549 -9.14 -25.65 27.53
C LEU A 549 -8.13 -24.87 26.67
N ARG A 550 -8.02 -23.55 26.86
CA ARG A 550 -7.13 -22.67 26.07
C ARG A 550 -5.67 -23.11 26.19
N GLN A 551 -5.05 -23.48 25.06
CA GLN A 551 -3.62 -23.72 24.74
C GLN A 551 -2.69 -24.22 25.89
N HIS A 552 -2.18 -25.44 25.73
CA HIS A 552 -1.12 -26.09 26.55
C HIS A 552 -1.42 -26.29 28.04
N THR A 553 -2.62 -26.76 28.37
CA THR A 553 -2.80 -27.45 29.66
C THR A 553 -2.62 -28.95 29.45
N GLU A 554 -1.87 -29.60 30.35
CA GLU A 554 -1.63 -31.06 30.35
C GLU A 554 -2.92 -31.89 30.52
N TYR A 555 -4.04 -31.24 30.80
CA TYR A 555 -5.32 -31.87 31.12
C TYR A 555 -6.20 -32.17 29.90
N ASN A 556 -6.00 -31.49 28.75
CA ASN A 556 -6.82 -31.74 27.56
C ASN A 556 -6.56 -33.16 27.02
N GLY A 557 -7.62 -33.92 26.80
CA GLY A 557 -7.56 -35.31 26.36
C GLY A 557 -7.51 -36.34 27.50
N LEU A 558 -7.40 -35.91 28.76
CA LEU A 558 -7.47 -36.83 29.90
C LEU A 558 -8.91 -37.22 30.23
N GLU A 559 -9.10 -38.52 30.48
CA GLU A 559 -10.34 -39.07 31.01
C GLU A 559 -10.38 -38.93 32.53
N GLY A 560 -11.56 -38.62 33.06
CA GLY A 560 -11.79 -38.47 34.49
C GLY A 560 -13.22 -38.79 34.88
N ARG A 561 -13.50 -38.67 36.18
CA ARG A 561 -14.83 -38.94 36.73
C ARG A 561 -15.37 -37.72 37.47
N VAL A 562 -16.63 -37.36 37.20
CA VAL A 562 -17.29 -36.22 37.86
C VAL A 562 -17.53 -36.56 39.32
N VAL A 563 -16.89 -35.80 40.23
CA VAL A 563 -17.07 -35.94 41.68
C VAL A 563 -18.32 -35.20 42.15
N GLY A 564 -18.69 -34.10 41.49
CA GLY A 564 -19.91 -33.37 41.77
C GLY A 564 -19.89 -31.93 41.23
N PRO A 565 -21.05 -31.26 41.18
CA PRO A 565 -21.13 -29.86 40.76
C PRO A 565 -20.44 -28.93 41.78
N VAL A 566 -19.86 -27.83 41.29
CA VAL A 566 -19.42 -26.73 42.15
C VAL A 566 -20.63 -25.83 42.38
N PRO A 567 -21.10 -25.62 43.63
CA PRO A 567 -22.28 -24.80 43.89
C PRO A 567 -22.03 -23.35 43.45
N THR A 568 -23.00 -22.78 42.73
CA THR A 568 -23.03 -21.36 42.31
C THR A 568 -24.37 -20.75 42.69
N GLU A 569 -24.39 -19.46 43.02
CA GLU A 569 -25.59 -18.72 43.48
C GLU A 569 -26.74 -18.72 42.45
N SER A 570 -26.46 -19.01 41.17
CA SER A 570 -27.41 -18.98 40.05
C SER A 570 -28.17 -20.28 39.78
N GLY A 571 -28.01 -21.32 40.62
CA GLY A 571 -28.80 -22.56 40.52
C GLY A 571 -28.45 -23.54 39.38
N GLN A 572 -27.60 -23.16 38.43
CA GLN A 572 -27.00 -24.08 37.45
C GLN A 572 -25.47 -24.11 37.59
N PRO A 573 -24.85 -25.30 37.78
CA PRO A 573 -23.42 -25.38 38.02
C PRO A 573 -22.64 -25.05 36.74
N ALA A 574 -21.98 -23.88 36.75
CA ALA A 574 -21.08 -23.49 35.67
C ALA A 574 -19.78 -24.33 35.64
N LYS A 575 -19.48 -25.07 36.72
CA LYS A 575 -18.28 -25.90 36.90
C LYS A 575 -18.58 -27.20 37.64
N TYR A 576 -17.82 -28.25 37.34
CA TYR A 576 -17.86 -29.55 38.00
C TYR A 576 -16.47 -29.89 38.55
N ARG A 577 -16.41 -30.53 39.72
CA ARG A 577 -15.19 -31.17 40.22
C ARG A 577 -15.01 -32.49 39.49
N VAL A 578 -13.86 -32.68 38.86
CA VAL A 578 -13.52 -33.88 38.09
C VAL A 578 -12.21 -34.43 38.62
N GLU A 579 -12.20 -35.72 38.95
CA GLU A 579 -11.01 -36.47 39.34
C GLU A 579 -10.34 -36.99 38.07
N LEU A 580 -9.06 -36.64 37.89
CA LEU A 580 -8.24 -36.93 36.73
C LEU A 580 -6.91 -37.55 37.19
N GLN A 581 -6.40 -38.51 36.45
CA GLN A 581 -5.08 -39.08 36.71
C GLN A 581 -4.03 -38.35 35.85
N VAL A 582 -3.12 -37.63 36.50
CA VAL A 582 -2.07 -36.83 35.85
C VAL A 582 -0.72 -37.28 36.41
N ASP A 583 0.17 -37.76 35.55
CA ASP A 583 1.49 -38.30 35.92
C ASP A 583 1.44 -39.37 37.02
N GLY A 584 0.39 -40.21 37.01
CA GLY A 584 0.19 -41.29 37.98
C GLY A 584 -0.34 -40.86 39.35
N GLN A 585 -0.74 -39.60 39.52
CA GLN A 585 -1.40 -39.08 40.73
C GLN A 585 -2.84 -38.64 40.44
N ASP A 586 -3.76 -38.95 41.35
CA ASP A 586 -5.15 -38.49 41.28
C ASP A 586 -5.26 -37.02 41.69
N ARG A 587 -5.80 -36.19 40.80
CA ARG A 587 -6.03 -34.76 41.02
C ARG A 587 -7.48 -34.41 40.78
N VAL A 588 -8.07 -33.62 41.69
CA VAL A 588 -9.43 -33.11 41.54
C VAL A 588 -9.39 -31.66 41.07
N LEU A 589 -9.90 -31.40 39.87
CA LEU A 589 -9.93 -30.06 39.25
C LEU A 589 -11.37 -29.57 39.07
N ALA A 590 -11.59 -28.25 39.21
CA ALA A 590 -12.86 -27.61 38.93
C ALA A 590 -12.90 -27.10 37.48
N ILE A 591 -13.60 -27.83 36.60
CA ILE A 591 -13.63 -27.60 35.15
C ILE A 591 -15.03 -27.14 34.73
N ARG A 592 -15.12 -26.17 33.81
CA ARG A 592 -16.43 -25.74 33.30
C ARG A 592 -17.08 -26.84 32.47
N GLY A 593 -18.40 -26.99 32.57
CA GLY A 593 -19.14 -28.08 31.90
C GLY A 593 -19.02 -28.08 30.37
N ASP A 594 -18.80 -26.92 29.74
CA ASP A 594 -18.55 -26.77 28.31
C ASP A 594 -17.20 -27.33 27.85
N HIS A 595 -16.28 -27.61 28.80
CA HIS A 595 -15.01 -28.29 28.57
C HIS A 595 -15.01 -29.76 28.98
N LEU A 596 -16.16 -30.32 29.35
CA LEU A 596 -16.30 -31.71 29.76
C LEU A 596 -17.26 -32.42 28.81
N ARG A 597 -16.76 -33.45 28.13
CA ARG A 597 -17.59 -34.31 27.28
C ARG A 597 -17.82 -35.65 27.96
N PRO A 598 -19.06 -36.13 28.10
CA PRO A 598 -19.33 -37.50 28.53
C PRO A 598 -18.57 -38.52 27.66
N VAL A 599 -17.94 -39.50 28.30
CA VAL A 599 -17.38 -40.69 27.64
C VAL A 599 -18.50 -41.69 27.36
#